data_AF-A0A962MUN8-F1
#
_entry.id   AF-A0A962MUN8-F1
#
_cell.length_a   1.000
_cell.length_b   1.000
_cell.length_c   1.000
_cell.angle_alpha   90.00
_cell.angle_beta   90.00
_cell.angle_gamma   90.00
#
_symmetry.space_group_name_H-M   'P 1'
#
loop_
_entity.id
_entity.type
_entity.pdbx_description
1 polymer ?
#
loop_
_entity_poly.entity_id
_entity_poly.type
_entity_poly.pdbx_seq_one_letter_code
_entity_poly.pdbx_strand_id
1 'polypeptide(L)'
;MTYLITQTFLLLLLAGLLGLVLGWYLTRIAAQATRATLQTRLRNAESDARELRGELDVAVTARGQSEAERQGLADRLAALEQVEPAAGGDAAEVASLRGELEGCRKALAAAQGAVSPETTPKPQPAPAEVTAAPAMAMRAPARSADGAEADDLQLIKGIGPKIAAILSELGIVRFEQIAAWTPENVAWVNDHLRFKGRIEREEWIPQARALMAARDA
;
A
#
# COMPACT_ATOMS: atom_id res chain seq x y z
N MET A 1 12.57 -69.19 28.16
CA MET A 1 11.34 -68.44 27.85
C MET A 1 11.32 -67.06 28.51
N THR A 2 11.30 -66.97 29.85
CA THR A 2 11.04 -65.72 30.61
C THR A 2 11.88 -64.52 30.16
N TYR A 3 13.18 -64.72 29.92
CA TYR A 3 14.10 -63.65 29.46
C TYR A 3 13.71 -63.00 28.13
N LEU A 4 13.19 -63.78 27.17
CA LEU A 4 12.77 -63.27 25.87
C LEU A 4 11.50 -62.41 26.00
N ILE A 5 10.61 -62.81 26.94
CA ILE A 5 9.38 -62.09 27.26
C ILE A 5 9.72 -60.76 27.94
N THR A 6 10.58 -60.76 28.98
CA THR A 6 10.98 -59.50 29.64
C THR A 6 11.75 -58.56 28.71
N GLN A 7 12.61 -59.10 27.84
CA GLN A 7 13.35 -58.31 26.84
C GLN A 7 12.42 -57.67 25.79
N THR A 8 11.41 -58.39 25.30
CA THR A 8 10.45 -57.82 24.33
C THR A 8 9.57 -56.74 24.97
N PHE A 9 9.10 -56.93 26.21
CA PHE A 9 8.40 -55.86 26.95
C PHE A 9 9.27 -54.62 27.18
N LEU A 10 10.56 -54.79 27.49
CA LEU A 10 11.49 -53.66 27.70
C LEU A 10 11.73 -52.89 26.39
N LEU A 11 11.89 -53.58 25.26
CA LEU A 11 12.01 -52.93 23.95
C LEU A 11 10.74 -52.18 23.54
N LEU A 12 9.55 -52.72 23.82
CA LEU A 12 8.27 -52.03 23.56
C LEU A 12 8.10 -50.78 24.43
N LEU A 13 8.47 -50.85 25.72
CA LEU A 13 8.47 -49.68 26.60
C LEU A 13 9.45 -48.60 26.12
N LEU A 14 10.66 -48.99 25.71
CA LEU A 14 11.66 -48.06 25.20
C LEU A 14 11.20 -47.40 23.89
N ALA A 15 10.60 -48.16 22.97
CA ALA A 15 10.01 -47.62 21.73
C ALA A 15 8.85 -46.64 22.01
N GLY A 16 7.96 -46.97 22.95
CA GLY A 16 6.87 -46.08 23.37
C GLY A 16 7.37 -44.76 23.99
N LEU A 17 8.38 -44.84 24.86
CA LEU A 17 9.04 -43.65 25.42
C LEU A 17 9.74 -42.82 24.34
N LEU A 18 10.43 -43.45 23.39
CA LEU A 18 11.09 -42.76 22.28
C LEU A 18 10.06 -42.01 21.42
N GLY A 19 8.93 -42.65 21.10
CA GLY A 19 7.84 -42.04 20.35
C GLY A 19 7.19 -40.85 21.09
N LEU A 20 7.00 -40.97 22.41
CA LEU A 20 6.45 -39.89 23.24
C LEU A 20 7.40 -38.68 23.32
N VAL A 21 8.70 -38.92 23.51
CA VAL A 21 9.73 -37.87 23.49
C VAL A 21 9.83 -37.22 22.10
N LEU A 22 9.79 -38.00 21.03
CA LEU A 22 9.86 -37.49 19.65
C LEU A 22 8.62 -36.66 19.30
N GLY A 23 7.42 -37.11 19.67
CA GLY A 23 6.18 -36.35 19.49
C GLY A 23 6.16 -35.04 20.30
N TRP A 24 6.63 -35.07 21.55
CA TRP A 24 6.81 -33.87 22.37
C TRP A 24 7.84 -32.89 21.77
N TYR A 25 8.93 -33.41 21.20
CA TYR A 25 9.96 -32.60 20.56
C TYR A 25 9.46 -31.93 19.27
N LEU A 26 8.76 -32.68 18.41
CA LEU A 26 8.18 -32.17 17.16
C LEU A 26 7.09 -31.11 17.42
N THR A 27 6.18 -31.36 18.36
CA THR A 27 5.16 -30.37 18.76
C THR A 27 5.78 -29.11 19.35
N ARG A 28 6.87 -29.23 20.12
CA ARG A 28 7.62 -28.09 20.65
C ARG A 28 8.31 -27.27 19.56
N ILE A 29 8.88 -27.89 18.53
CA ILE A 29 9.50 -27.19 17.39
C ILE A 29 8.44 -26.40 16.59
N ALA A 30 7.30 -27.01 16.28
CA ALA A 30 6.21 -26.32 15.59
C ALA A 30 5.70 -25.09 16.40
N ALA A 31 5.59 -25.23 17.72
CA ALA A 31 5.24 -24.13 18.63
C ALA A 31 6.35 -23.06 18.77
N GLN A 32 7.61 -23.38 18.47
CA GLN A 32 8.71 -22.39 18.44
C GLN A 32 8.74 -21.60 17.13
N ALA A 33 8.47 -22.23 15.98
CA ALA A 33 8.45 -21.57 14.68
C ALA A 33 7.43 -20.41 14.64
N THR A 34 6.20 -20.66 15.09
CA THR A 34 5.13 -19.65 15.16
C THR A 34 5.49 -18.46 16.08
N ARG A 35 6.15 -18.72 17.22
CA ARG A 35 6.64 -17.67 18.12
C ARG A 35 7.72 -16.81 17.48
N ALA A 36 8.65 -17.41 16.74
CA ALA A 36 9.71 -16.68 16.03
C ALA A 36 9.13 -15.76 14.93
N THR A 37 8.11 -16.21 14.19
CA THR A 37 7.39 -15.37 13.21
C THR A 37 6.71 -14.18 13.89
N LEU A 38 6.03 -14.40 15.02
CA LEU A 38 5.37 -13.32 15.79
C LEU A 38 6.38 -12.32 16.35
N GLN A 39 7.50 -12.77 16.92
CA GLN A 39 8.59 -11.89 17.39
C GLN A 39 9.20 -11.06 16.26
N THR A 40 9.35 -11.64 15.06
CA THR A 40 9.85 -10.92 13.88
C THR A 40 8.84 -9.84 13.44
N ARG A 41 7.55 -10.16 13.41
CA ARG A 41 6.47 -9.19 13.10
C ARG A 41 6.42 -8.05 14.12
N LEU A 42 6.54 -8.34 15.42
CA LEU A 42 6.59 -7.32 16.48
C LEU A 42 7.79 -6.39 16.31
N ARG A 43 9.00 -6.94 16.11
CA ARG A 43 10.22 -6.13 15.92
C ARG A 43 10.13 -5.22 14.70
N ASN A 44 9.54 -5.71 13.61
CA ASN A 44 9.33 -4.92 12.39
C ASN A 44 8.27 -3.82 12.62
N ALA A 45 7.15 -4.13 13.28
CA ALA A 45 6.15 -3.12 13.63
C ALA A 45 6.72 -2.03 14.57
N GLU A 46 7.63 -2.40 15.49
CA GLU A 46 8.36 -1.43 16.31
C GLU A 46 9.34 -0.56 15.52
N SER A 47 10.01 -1.09 14.48
CA SER A 47 10.88 -0.26 13.63
C SER A 47 10.06 0.71 12.80
N ASP A 48 8.97 0.24 12.17
CA ASP A 48 8.07 1.06 11.36
C ASP A 48 7.46 2.20 12.20
N ALA A 49 7.10 1.94 13.46
CA ALA A 49 6.59 2.95 14.39
C ALA A 49 7.66 3.98 14.82
N ARG A 50 8.95 3.59 14.91
CA ARG A 50 10.06 4.52 15.18
C ARG A 50 10.37 5.38 13.95
N GLU A 51 10.32 4.80 12.75
CA GLU A 51 10.53 5.49 11.47
C GLU A 51 9.45 6.56 11.24
N LEU A 52 8.17 6.19 11.33
CA LEU A 52 7.04 7.12 11.22
C LEU A 52 7.10 8.27 12.25
N ARG A 53 7.60 7.99 13.46
CA ARG A 53 7.79 9.03 14.49
C ARG A 53 8.92 10.00 14.12
N GLY A 54 10.01 9.49 13.55
CA GLY A 54 11.10 10.33 13.02
C GLY A 54 10.64 11.19 11.84
N GLU A 55 9.88 10.62 10.91
CA GLU A 55 9.26 11.38 9.80
C GLU A 55 8.33 12.48 10.33
N LEU A 56 7.54 12.19 11.37
CA LEU A 56 6.67 13.18 12.00
C LEU A 56 7.46 14.32 12.66
N ASP A 57 8.52 14.03 13.41
CA ASP A 57 9.37 15.05 14.04
C ASP A 57 10.05 15.94 12.98
N VAL A 58 10.49 15.36 11.85
CA VAL A 58 11.03 16.12 10.69
C VAL A 58 9.93 16.97 10.02
N ALA A 59 8.73 16.44 9.82
CA ALA A 59 7.62 17.19 9.22
C ALA A 59 7.16 18.36 10.12
N VAL A 60 7.12 18.14 11.44
CA VAL A 60 6.77 19.17 12.44
C VAL A 60 7.83 20.27 12.47
N THR A 61 9.12 19.94 12.45
CA THR A 61 10.19 20.94 12.43
C THR A 61 10.23 21.74 11.12
N ALA A 62 10.06 21.09 9.95
CA ALA A 62 9.96 21.78 8.66
C ALA A 62 8.73 22.70 8.59
N ARG A 63 7.60 22.29 9.18
CA ARG A 63 6.40 23.14 9.31
C ARG A 63 6.66 24.34 10.22
N GLY A 64 7.32 24.14 11.36
CA GLY A 64 7.70 25.23 12.28
C GLY A 64 8.63 26.25 11.63
N GLN A 65 9.60 25.80 10.81
CA GLN A 65 10.43 26.69 9.99
C GLN A 65 9.59 27.50 8.99
N SER A 66 8.69 26.84 8.26
CA SER A 66 7.78 27.49 7.30
C SER A 66 6.85 28.52 7.96
N GLU A 67 6.40 28.26 9.19
CA GLU A 67 5.57 29.18 9.96
C GLU A 67 6.40 30.37 10.51
N ALA A 68 7.64 30.14 10.93
CA ALA A 68 8.57 31.20 11.34
C ALA A 68 8.99 32.11 10.16
N GLU A 69 9.23 31.58 8.97
CA GLU A 69 9.48 32.38 7.76
C GLU A 69 8.29 33.27 7.41
N ARG A 70 7.06 32.73 7.52
CA ARG A 70 5.83 33.52 7.31
C ARG A 70 5.67 34.62 8.34
N GLN A 71 5.97 34.36 9.62
CA GLN A 71 5.97 35.39 10.66
C GLN A 71 7.00 36.48 10.37
N GLY A 72 8.26 36.12 10.06
CA GLY A 72 9.29 37.09 9.72
C GLY A 72 8.99 37.92 8.45
N LEU A 73 8.26 37.35 7.48
CA LEU A 73 7.74 38.12 6.33
C LEU A 73 6.59 39.05 6.72
N ALA A 74 5.67 38.62 7.60
CA ALA A 74 4.59 39.46 8.11
C ALA A 74 5.11 40.63 8.96
N ASP A 75 6.09 40.38 9.84
CA ASP A 75 6.74 41.43 10.65
C ASP A 75 7.45 42.45 9.75
N ARG A 76 8.12 42.01 8.68
CA ARG A 76 8.74 42.90 7.69
C ARG A 76 7.72 43.69 6.89
N LEU A 77 6.57 43.10 6.56
CA LEU A 77 5.47 43.80 5.89
C LEU A 77 4.90 44.90 6.81
N ALA A 78 4.61 44.56 8.08
CA ALA A 78 4.13 45.52 9.08
C ALA A 78 5.15 46.64 9.35
N ALA A 79 6.45 46.33 9.36
CA ALA A 79 7.51 47.32 9.49
C ALA A 79 7.59 48.28 8.29
N LEU A 80 7.32 47.81 7.06
CA LEU A 80 7.22 48.67 5.87
C LEU A 80 5.96 49.55 5.93
N GLU A 81 4.80 48.97 6.29
CA GLU A 81 3.54 49.70 6.45
C GLU A 81 3.64 50.80 7.52
N GLN A 82 4.42 50.58 8.59
CA GLN A 82 4.72 51.59 9.63
C GLN A 82 5.64 52.72 9.15
N VAL A 83 6.40 52.54 8.06
CA VAL A 83 7.22 53.58 7.42
C VAL A 83 6.42 54.38 6.38
N GLU A 84 5.37 53.78 5.83
CA GLU A 84 4.51 54.37 4.81
C GLU A 84 3.69 55.63 5.22
N PRO A 85 3.27 55.89 6.50
CA PRO A 85 2.53 57.10 6.83
C PRO A 85 3.38 58.40 6.76
N ALA A 86 4.69 58.27 6.57
CA ALA A 86 5.60 59.41 6.36
C ALA A 86 5.89 59.68 4.87
N ALA A 87 5.58 58.75 3.98
CA ALA A 87 5.88 58.83 2.55
C ALA A 87 4.58 58.94 1.73
N GLY A 88 4.07 60.18 1.61
CA GLY A 88 3.08 60.53 0.60
C GLY A 88 3.67 60.49 -0.81
N GLY A 89 4.08 59.31 -1.27
CA GLY A 89 4.51 59.07 -2.65
C GLY A 89 3.33 59.17 -3.59
N ASP A 90 3.51 59.86 -4.72
CA ASP A 90 2.42 60.15 -5.64
C ASP A 90 1.68 58.89 -6.09
N ALA A 91 0.36 58.87 -5.85
CA ALA A 91 -0.51 57.74 -6.23
C ALA A 91 -0.45 57.42 -7.74
N ALA A 92 0.04 58.35 -8.56
CA ALA A 92 0.33 58.17 -9.98
C ALA A 92 1.45 57.16 -10.26
N GLU A 93 2.53 57.13 -9.46
CA GLU A 93 3.67 56.23 -9.68
C GLU A 93 3.32 54.78 -9.28
N VAL A 94 2.60 54.62 -8.16
CA VAL A 94 2.03 53.34 -7.73
C VAL A 94 1.01 52.80 -8.76
N ALA A 95 0.22 53.68 -9.39
CA ALA A 95 -0.69 53.30 -10.46
C ALA A 95 0.06 52.85 -11.74
N SER A 96 1.15 53.53 -12.10
CA SER A 96 1.99 53.17 -13.26
C SER A 96 2.62 51.79 -13.07
N LEU A 97 3.28 51.57 -11.94
CA LEU A 97 3.92 50.28 -11.60
C LEU A 97 2.92 49.12 -11.57
N ARG A 98 1.69 49.35 -11.09
CA ARG A 98 0.61 48.35 -11.15
C ARG A 98 0.22 47.99 -12.59
N GLY A 99 0.17 48.98 -13.49
CA GLY A 99 -0.11 48.78 -14.92
C GLY A 99 0.95 47.92 -15.62
N GLU A 100 2.23 48.18 -15.36
CA GLU A 100 3.35 47.39 -15.88
C GLU A 100 3.29 45.93 -15.38
N LEU A 101 3.00 45.73 -14.10
CA LEU A 101 2.85 44.40 -13.49
C LEU A 101 1.69 43.60 -14.10
N GLU A 102 0.58 44.26 -14.44
CA GLU A 102 -0.56 43.64 -15.11
C GLU A 102 -0.26 43.30 -16.58
N GLY A 103 0.53 44.13 -17.27
CA GLY A 103 1.06 43.85 -18.61
C GLY A 103 1.97 42.62 -18.62
N CYS A 104 2.92 42.54 -17.69
CA CYS A 104 3.81 41.39 -17.51
C CYS A 104 3.02 40.10 -17.18
N ARG A 105 1.98 40.19 -16.35
CA ARG A 105 1.11 39.05 -16.02
C ARG A 105 0.32 38.54 -17.24
N LYS A 106 -0.18 39.44 -18.09
CA LYS A 106 -0.85 39.09 -19.35
C LYS A 106 0.11 38.45 -20.35
N ALA A 107 1.35 38.94 -20.44
CA ALA A 107 2.40 38.33 -21.28
C ALA A 107 2.76 36.91 -20.80
N LEU A 108 2.87 36.68 -19.49
CA LEU A 108 3.14 35.36 -18.91
C LEU A 108 1.99 34.36 -19.18
N ALA A 109 0.73 34.82 -19.08
CA ALA A 109 -0.44 34.00 -19.39
C ALA A 109 -0.51 33.62 -20.89
N ALA A 110 -0.14 34.54 -21.79
CA ALA A 110 -0.05 34.25 -23.22
C ALA A 110 1.04 33.20 -23.54
N ALA A 111 2.17 33.22 -22.83
CA ALA A 111 3.23 32.23 -22.99
C ALA A 111 2.82 30.82 -22.48
N GLN A 112 1.94 30.73 -21.48
CA GLN A 112 1.47 29.45 -20.92
C GLN A 112 0.34 28.79 -21.74
N GLY A 113 -0.34 29.54 -22.63
CA GLY A 113 -1.39 29.02 -23.48
C GLY A 113 -0.93 28.15 -24.67
N ALA A 114 0.38 27.99 -24.87
CA ALA A 114 0.97 27.29 -26.03
C ALA A 114 1.33 25.82 -25.78
N VAL A 115 0.98 25.24 -24.61
CA VAL A 115 1.16 23.81 -24.34
C VAL A 115 -0.14 23.06 -24.62
N SER A 116 -0.13 22.27 -25.70
CA SER A 116 -1.30 21.61 -26.28
C SER A 116 -2.03 20.65 -25.33
N PRO A 117 -3.37 20.73 -25.20
CA PRO A 117 -4.19 19.72 -24.52
C PRO A 117 -4.51 18.54 -25.46
N GLU A 118 -3.48 17.87 -25.99
CA GLU A 118 -3.66 16.71 -26.87
C GLU A 118 -3.49 15.37 -26.13
N THR A 119 -4.43 15.05 -25.25
CA THR A 119 -4.82 13.65 -24.99
C THR A 119 -6.28 13.59 -24.55
N THR A 120 -7.20 13.48 -25.51
CA THR A 120 -8.61 13.15 -25.24
C THR A 120 -8.87 11.71 -25.67
N PRO A 121 -8.97 10.72 -24.76
CA PRO A 121 -9.25 9.33 -25.13
C PRO A 121 -10.63 9.19 -25.78
N LYS A 122 -10.68 8.61 -26.98
CA LYS A 122 -11.92 8.47 -27.76
C LYS A 122 -12.83 7.37 -27.17
N PRO A 123 -14.15 7.63 -26.96
CA PRO A 123 -15.07 6.63 -26.40
C PRO A 123 -15.37 5.40 -27.27
N GLN A 124 -15.49 4.24 -26.58
CA GLN A 124 -16.41 3.08 -26.74
C GLN A 124 -16.75 2.49 -28.13
N PRO A 125 -17.01 1.16 -28.22
CA PRO A 125 -18.36 0.66 -27.90
C PRO A 125 -18.45 -0.72 -27.18
N ALA A 126 -19.50 -0.88 -26.37
CA ALA A 126 -20.16 -2.16 -26.03
C ALA A 126 -21.31 -2.42 -27.06
N PRO A 127 -22.09 -3.53 -27.09
CA PRO A 127 -22.37 -4.60 -26.10
C PRO A 127 -22.09 -6.03 -26.64
N ALA A 128 -22.14 -7.17 -25.92
CA ALA A 128 -23.20 -7.76 -25.06
C ALA A 128 -22.63 -9.09 -24.43
N GLU A 129 -23.22 -9.88 -23.50
CA GLU A 129 -24.46 -9.80 -22.68
C GLU A 129 -24.42 -10.81 -21.48
N VAL A 130 -25.57 -10.98 -20.78
CA VAL A 130 -26.05 -12.03 -19.82
C VAL A 130 -25.04 -13.14 -19.38
N THR A 131 -24.69 -13.30 -18.09
CA THR A 131 -25.59 -13.78 -17.00
C THR A 131 -25.30 -13.22 -15.59
N ALA A 132 -26.40 -12.85 -14.91
CA ALA A 132 -26.66 -12.84 -13.46
C ALA A 132 -25.51 -12.62 -12.44
N ALA A 133 -25.69 -11.56 -11.63
CA ALA A 133 -24.94 -11.32 -10.40
C ALA A 133 -25.25 -12.39 -9.31
N PRO A 134 -24.45 -12.41 -8.22
CA PRO A 134 -24.96 -11.69 -7.04
C PRO A 134 -24.07 -10.51 -6.65
N ALA A 135 -24.71 -9.41 -6.28
CA ALA A 135 -24.03 -8.26 -5.70
C ALA A 135 -23.52 -8.63 -4.29
N MET A 136 -22.21 -8.76 -4.12
CA MET A 136 -21.60 -8.72 -2.79
C MET A 136 -20.99 -7.34 -2.55
N ALA A 137 -21.77 -6.59 -1.77
CA ALA A 137 -21.45 -5.40 -1.00
C ALA A 137 -19.99 -4.93 -0.94
N MET A 138 -19.84 -3.63 -1.09
CA MET A 138 -18.74 -2.80 -0.61
C MET A 138 -18.36 -3.15 0.84
N ARG A 139 -17.42 -4.08 0.99
CA ARG A 139 -16.87 -4.61 2.25
C ARG A 139 -15.52 -5.25 1.91
N ALA A 140 -14.58 -5.22 2.85
CA ALA A 140 -13.26 -5.87 2.66
C ALA A 140 -13.44 -7.30 2.09
N PRO A 141 -12.61 -7.70 1.11
CA PRO A 141 -12.86 -8.91 0.32
C PRO A 141 -13.09 -10.10 1.25
N ALA A 142 -14.23 -10.76 1.04
CA ALA A 142 -14.74 -11.73 2.00
C ALA A 142 -13.70 -12.82 2.26
N ARG A 143 -13.28 -12.91 3.53
CA ARG A 143 -12.43 -14.00 4.05
C ARG A 143 -13.18 -15.30 3.72
N SER A 144 -12.73 -15.98 2.67
CA SER A 144 -13.47 -17.12 2.11
C SER A 144 -13.49 -18.23 3.15
N ALA A 145 -14.68 -18.50 3.68
CA ALA A 145 -14.89 -19.41 4.80
C ALA A 145 -15.13 -20.84 4.32
N ASP A 146 -14.24 -21.32 3.46
CA ASP A 146 -14.17 -22.70 2.98
C ASP A 146 -12.70 -23.09 2.85
N GLY A 147 -12.38 -24.37 3.06
CA GLY A 147 -11.02 -24.92 3.01
C GLY A 147 -10.45 -25.03 1.60
N ALA A 148 -10.68 -24.04 0.75
CA ALA A 148 -10.11 -23.94 -0.58
C ALA A 148 -8.60 -23.72 -0.49
N GLU A 149 -7.86 -24.42 -1.36
CA GLU A 149 -6.41 -24.33 -1.45
C GLU A 149 -5.99 -22.89 -1.83
N ALA A 150 -4.93 -22.39 -1.19
CA ALA A 150 -4.41 -21.05 -1.47
C ALA A 150 -3.49 -21.10 -2.69
N ASP A 151 -3.80 -20.29 -3.70
CA ASP A 151 -2.99 -20.23 -4.92
C ASP A 151 -1.66 -19.48 -4.67
N ASP A 152 -0.57 -19.87 -5.35
CA ASP A 152 0.69 -19.11 -5.27
C ASP A 152 0.62 -17.82 -6.09
N LEU A 153 0.19 -16.74 -5.44
CA LEU A 153 0.11 -15.40 -6.03
C LEU A 153 1.45 -14.88 -6.59
N GLN A 154 2.59 -15.47 -6.23
CA GLN A 154 3.92 -15.09 -6.77
C GLN A 154 4.10 -15.48 -8.24
N LEU A 155 3.22 -16.33 -8.80
CA LEU A 155 3.21 -16.63 -10.24
C LEU A 155 2.80 -15.42 -11.11
N ILE A 156 2.15 -14.41 -10.53
CA ILE A 156 1.82 -13.15 -11.23
C ILE A 156 3.04 -12.22 -11.22
N LYS A 157 3.50 -11.79 -12.39
CA LYS A 157 4.65 -10.88 -12.51
C LYS A 157 4.40 -9.58 -11.76
N GLY A 158 5.33 -9.21 -10.89
CA GLY A 158 5.25 -8.03 -10.04
C GLY A 158 4.70 -8.29 -8.63
N ILE A 159 4.16 -9.48 -8.34
CA ILE A 159 3.81 -9.90 -6.97
C ILE A 159 5.02 -10.59 -6.32
N GLY A 160 5.85 -9.80 -5.65
CA GLY A 160 6.93 -10.35 -4.81
C GLY A 160 6.42 -10.88 -3.45
N PRO A 161 7.24 -11.61 -2.68
CA PRO A 161 6.82 -12.22 -1.41
C PRO A 161 6.29 -11.21 -0.38
N LYS A 162 6.78 -9.97 -0.39
CA LYS A 162 6.25 -8.88 0.46
C LYS A 162 4.84 -8.43 0.05
N ILE A 163 4.50 -8.48 -1.23
CA ILE A 163 3.16 -8.13 -1.76
C ILE A 163 2.21 -9.31 -1.52
N ALA A 164 2.64 -10.55 -1.80
CA ALA A 164 1.85 -11.75 -1.49
C ALA A 164 1.47 -11.86 -0.01
N ALA A 165 2.37 -11.45 0.90
CA ALA A 165 2.09 -11.35 2.33
C ALA A 165 0.99 -10.31 2.65
N ILE A 166 1.07 -9.11 2.04
CA ILE A 166 0.04 -8.06 2.23
C ILE A 166 -1.31 -8.52 1.67
N LEU A 167 -1.34 -9.10 0.46
CA LEU A 167 -2.57 -9.63 -0.14
C LEU A 167 -3.21 -10.72 0.74
N SER A 168 -2.39 -11.64 1.26
CA SER A 168 -2.83 -12.65 2.23
C SER A 168 -3.41 -12.05 3.51
N GLU A 169 -2.82 -10.96 4.02
CA GLU A 169 -3.32 -10.23 5.20
C GLU A 169 -4.65 -9.50 4.92
N LEU A 170 -4.85 -9.04 3.69
CA LEU A 170 -6.13 -8.50 3.20
C LEU A 170 -7.17 -9.60 2.90
N GLY A 171 -6.83 -10.89 3.01
CA GLY A 171 -7.73 -12.03 2.73
C GLY A 171 -7.81 -12.42 1.25
N ILE A 172 -6.87 -11.94 0.43
CA ILE A 172 -6.75 -12.23 -1.00
C ILE A 172 -5.67 -13.30 -1.17
N VAL A 173 -6.08 -14.54 -1.46
CA VAL A 173 -5.23 -15.74 -1.50
C VAL A 173 -5.50 -16.64 -2.71
N ARG A 174 -6.36 -16.22 -3.65
CA ARG A 174 -6.69 -16.97 -4.87
C ARG A 174 -6.62 -16.10 -6.12
N PHE A 175 -6.28 -16.70 -7.26
CA PHE A 175 -6.28 -16.02 -8.56
C PHE A 175 -7.67 -15.52 -8.95
N GLU A 176 -8.73 -16.25 -8.60
CA GLU A 176 -10.10 -15.87 -8.94
C GLU A 176 -10.53 -14.56 -8.28
N GLN A 177 -10.01 -14.25 -7.09
CA GLN A 177 -10.27 -12.98 -6.40
C GLN A 177 -9.62 -11.80 -7.15
N ILE A 178 -8.42 -11.98 -7.71
CA ILE A 178 -7.67 -10.96 -8.45
C ILE A 178 -8.28 -10.77 -9.86
N ALA A 179 -8.64 -11.87 -10.53
CA ALA A 179 -9.27 -11.86 -11.85
C ALA A 179 -10.64 -11.14 -11.88
N ALA A 180 -11.30 -11.06 -10.73
CA ALA A 180 -12.58 -10.40 -10.48
C ALA A 180 -12.46 -8.95 -9.94
N TRP A 181 -11.25 -8.37 -9.84
CA TRP A 181 -11.10 -6.98 -9.41
C TRP A 181 -11.72 -5.99 -10.41
N THR A 182 -12.52 -5.06 -9.88
CA THR A 182 -12.98 -3.85 -10.57
C THR A 182 -11.96 -2.70 -10.39
N PRO A 183 -12.07 -1.59 -11.14
CA PRO A 183 -11.21 -0.42 -10.93
C PRO A 183 -11.24 0.13 -9.50
N GLU A 184 -12.38 0.07 -8.80
CA GLU A 184 -12.46 0.49 -7.39
C GLU A 184 -11.66 -0.46 -6.47
N ASN A 185 -11.71 -1.77 -6.73
CA ASN A 185 -10.92 -2.75 -5.99
C ASN A 185 -9.42 -2.55 -6.24
N VAL A 186 -9.02 -2.26 -7.48
CA VAL A 186 -7.63 -1.92 -7.83
C VAL A 186 -7.16 -0.66 -7.10
N ALA A 187 -7.98 0.40 -7.05
CA ALA A 187 -7.68 1.61 -6.29
C ALA A 187 -7.53 1.33 -4.78
N TRP A 188 -8.46 0.57 -4.20
CA TRP A 188 -8.43 0.20 -2.79
C TRP A 188 -7.19 -0.63 -2.42
N VAL A 189 -6.83 -1.63 -3.24
CA VAL A 189 -5.60 -2.42 -3.02
C VAL A 189 -4.35 -1.56 -3.24
N ASN A 190 -4.34 -0.66 -4.23
CA ASN A 190 -3.25 0.30 -4.44
C ASN A 190 -2.99 1.19 -3.22
N ASP A 191 -4.00 1.58 -2.44
CA ASP A 191 -3.83 2.37 -1.21
C ASP A 191 -3.26 1.54 -0.04
N HIS A 192 -3.48 0.22 -0.02
CA HIS A 192 -2.88 -0.68 0.97
C HIS A 192 -1.45 -1.13 0.58
N LEU A 193 -1.05 -0.94 -0.68
CA LEU A 193 0.29 -1.23 -1.17
C LEU A 193 1.20 0.01 -1.10
N ARG A 194 2.46 -0.20 -0.69
CA ARG A 194 3.51 0.85 -0.74
C ARG A 194 3.87 1.29 -2.17
N PHE A 195 3.46 0.54 -3.20
CA PHE A 195 3.82 0.76 -4.61
C PHE A 195 2.56 0.91 -5.47
N LYS A 196 2.01 2.13 -5.52
CA LYS A 196 0.79 2.45 -6.28
C LYS A 196 1.00 2.26 -7.80
N GLY A 197 -0.05 1.87 -8.51
CA GLY A 197 -0.06 1.72 -9.97
C GLY A 197 0.69 0.49 -10.52
N ARG A 198 1.23 -0.38 -9.65
CA ARG A 198 1.88 -1.63 -10.09
C ARG A 198 0.86 -2.65 -10.64
N ILE A 199 -0.34 -2.68 -10.08
CA ILE A 199 -1.42 -3.61 -10.49
C ILE A 199 -1.77 -3.46 -11.98
N GLU A 200 -1.80 -2.21 -12.46
CA GLU A 200 -2.14 -1.85 -13.84
C GLU A 200 -0.94 -1.98 -14.77
N ARG A 201 0.22 -1.40 -14.40
CA ARG A 201 1.45 -1.48 -15.20
C ARG A 201 1.94 -2.89 -15.48
N GLU A 202 1.76 -3.80 -14.52
CA GLU A 202 2.16 -5.20 -14.64
C GLU A 202 0.96 -6.10 -14.98
N GLU A 203 -0.21 -5.54 -15.30
CA GLU A 203 -1.38 -6.27 -15.80
C GLU A 203 -1.78 -7.51 -14.94
N TRP A 204 -1.96 -7.33 -13.62
CA TRP A 204 -2.21 -8.47 -12.72
C TRP A 204 -3.53 -9.20 -12.99
N ILE A 205 -4.57 -8.48 -13.41
CA ILE A 205 -5.91 -9.05 -13.68
C ILE A 205 -5.89 -10.04 -14.85
N PRO A 206 -5.38 -9.71 -16.06
CA PRO A 206 -5.29 -10.69 -17.15
C PRO A 206 -4.29 -11.82 -16.86
N GLN A 207 -3.20 -11.56 -16.12
CA GLN A 207 -2.30 -12.64 -15.67
C GLN A 207 -3.01 -13.64 -14.76
N ALA A 208 -3.79 -13.17 -13.77
CA ALA A 208 -4.58 -14.04 -12.90
C ALA A 208 -5.59 -14.89 -13.71
N ARG A 209 -6.24 -14.30 -14.72
CA ARG A 209 -7.14 -15.02 -15.63
C ARG A 209 -6.42 -16.10 -16.45
N ALA A 210 -5.22 -15.82 -16.93
CA ALA A 210 -4.41 -16.79 -17.66
C ALA A 210 -3.98 -17.97 -16.77
N LEU A 211 -3.63 -17.70 -15.50
CA LEU A 211 -3.26 -18.73 -14.52
C LEU A 211 -4.46 -19.61 -14.12
N MET A 212 -5.66 -19.04 -13.98
CA MET A 212 -6.89 -19.82 -13.80
C MET A 212 -7.14 -20.75 -14.99
N ALA A 213 -7.12 -20.21 -16.22
CA ALA A 213 -7.35 -21.01 -17.42
C ALA A 213 -6.30 -22.12 -17.62
N ALA A 214 -5.07 -21.93 -17.10
CA ALA A 214 -4.02 -22.94 -17.10
C ALA A 214 -4.12 -23.96 -15.95
N ARG A 215 -4.93 -23.71 -14.91
CA ARG A 215 -5.21 -24.67 -13.82
C ARG A 215 -6.33 -25.65 -14.20
N ASP A 216 -7.26 -25.20 -15.05
CA ASP A 216 -8.45 -25.95 -15.44
C ASP A 216 -8.30 -26.71 -16.79
N ALA A 217 -7.07 -26.82 -17.32
CA ALA A 217 -6.73 -27.39 -18.63
C ALA A 217 -5.77 -28.60 -18.55
#